data_AF-A0A2M8A8V3-F1
#
_entry.id   AF-A0A2M8A8V3-F1
#
_cell.length_a   1.000
_cell.length_b   1.000
_cell.length_c   1.000
_cell.angle_alpha   90.00
_cell.angle_beta   90.00
_cell.angle_gamma   90.00
#
_symmetry.space_group_name_H-M   'P 1'
#
loop_
_entity.id
_entity.type
_entity.pdbx_description
1 polymer ?
#
loop_
_entity_poly.entity_id
_entity_poly.type
_entity_poly.pdbx_seq_one_letter_code
_entity_poly.pdbx_strand_id
1 'polypeptide(L)'
;MEIEQLRKEINHLLENIVEHSNSYSENKSIPSLEISFVLAKVNKLHESLMVLKYLLEEQEKKTKKSIASTTEPKPVELIIEKEDTIIVEHNVVAIKKQIITVEDNLKQKSIKKLIDAFSLNDRYLFANELFNKDMNAFNELIKAIDNCSSLDDAKEILSKLDWDYENENVLSFLNSVERRFL
;
A
#
# COMPACT_ATOMS: atom_id res chain seq x y z
N MET A 1 -2.15 -28.26 0.97
CA MET A 1 -3.28 -28.14 0.03
C MET A 1 -3.71 -26.69 -0.16
N GLU A 2 -4.12 -25.95 0.87
CA GLU A 2 -4.68 -24.58 0.69
C GLU A 2 -3.67 -23.58 0.09
N ILE A 3 -2.42 -23.56 0.57
CA ILE A 3 -1.39 -22.64 0.05
C ILE A 3 -1.01 -22.94 -1.41
N GLU A 4 -0.93 -24.22 -1.78
CA GLU A 4 -0.58 -24.61 -3.15
C GLU A 4 -1.72 -24.28 -4.14
N GLN A 5 -2.97 -24.48 -3.72
CA GLN A 5 -4.15 -24.07 -4.48
C GLN A 5 -4.15 -22.56 -4.70
N LEU A 6 -3.87 -21.79 -3.64
CA LEU A 6 -3.83 -20.33 -3.68
C LEU A 6 -2.68 -19.82 -4.57
N ARG A 7 -1.51 -20.46 -4.52
CA ARG A 7 -0.39 -20.15 -5.43
C ARG A 7 -0.75 -20.40 -6.89
N LYS A 8 -1.47 -21.49 -7.21
CA LYS A 8 -1.96 -21.76 -8.56
C LYS A 8 -2.98 -20.71 -9.02
N GLU A 9 -3.89 -20.29 -8.15
CA GLU A 9 -4.87 -19.23 -8.45
C GLU A 9 -4.17 -17.89 -8.71
N ILE A 10 -3.20 -17.50 -7.88
CA ILE A 10 -2.39 -16.29 -8.06
C ILE A 10 -1.67 -16.31 -9.41
N ASN A 11 -1.04 -17.42 -9.77
CA ASN A 11 -0.34 -17.55 -11.05
C ASN A 11 -1.31 -17.41 -12.23
N HIS A 12 -2.48 -18.05 -12.16
CA HIS A 12 -3.49 -17.95 -13.20
C HIS A 12 -4.02 -16.51 -13.35
N LEU A 13 -4.20 -15.77 -12.25
CA LEU A 13 -4.59 -14.36 -12.27
C LEU A 13 -3.51 -13.48 -12.90
N LEU A 14 -2.24 -13.72 -12.59
CA LEU A 14 -1.11 -13.00 -13.19
C LEU A 14 -1.03 -13.23 -14.70
N GLU A 15 -1.10 -14.48 -15.15
CA GLU A 15 -1.15 -14.81 -16.59
C GLU A 15 -2.29 -14.08 -17.30
N ASN A 16 -3.49 -14.12 -16.71
CA ASN A 16 -4.66 -13.44 -17.24
C ASN A 16 -4.52 -11.92 -17.35
N ILE A 17 -3.86 -11.29 -16.38
CA ILE A 17 -3.62 -9.84 -16.36
C ILE A 17 -2.59 -9.48 -17.43
N VAL A 18 -1.52 -10.27 -17.55
CA VAL A 18 -0.48 -10.07 -18.57
C VAL A 18 -1.05 -10.26 -19.97
N GLU A 19 -1.87 -11.28 -20.19
CA GLU A 19 -2.57 -11.50 -21.46
C GLU A 19 -3.48 -10.32 -21.84
N HIS A 20 -4.28 -9.82 -20.89
CA HIS A 20 -5.12 -8.64 -21.15
C HIS A 20 -4.28 -7.38 -21.41
N SER A 21 -3.19 -7.19 -20.66
CA SER A 21 -2.27 -6.06 -20.88
C SER A 21 -1.63 -6.12 -22.27
N ASN A 22 -1.25 -7.29 -22.74
CA ASN A 22 -0.65 -7.49 -24.06
C ASN A 22 -1.68 -7.40 -25.20
N SER A 23 -2.96 -7.61 -24.90
CA SER A 23 -4.05 -7.48 -25.88
C SER A 23 -4.36 -6.02 -26.25
N TYR A 24 -3.91 -5.06 -25.42
CA TYR A 24 -4.04 -3.64 -25.72
C TYR A 24 -3.13 -3.28 -26.89
N SER A 25 -3.75 -3.04 -28.05
CA SER A 25 -3.03 -2.61 -29.24
C SER A 25 -2.46 -1.20 -29.02
N GLU A 26 -1.18 -0.98 -29.31
CA GLU A 26 -0.49 0.32 -29.14
C GLU A 26 -1.19 1.49 -29.83
N ASN A 27 -2.01 1.22 -30.86
CA ASN A 27 -2.64 2.22 -31.72
C ASN A 27 -4.18 2.31 -31.60
N LYS A 28 -4.81 1.67 -30.60
CA LYS A 28 -6.26 1.78 -30.36
C LYS A 28 -6.54 2.34 -28.97
N SER A 29 -7.55 3.22 -28.89
CA SER A 29 -8.07 3.70 -27.61
C SER A 29 -8.61 2.53 -26.80
N ILE A 30 -8.04 2.28 -25.63
CA ILE A 30 -8.48 1.22 -24.71
C ILE A 30 -9.83 1.62 -24.12
N PRO A 31 -10.90 0.81 -24.28
CA PRO A 31 -12.18 1.07 -23.65
C PRO A 31 -12.07 1.09 -22.12
N SER A 32 -12.75 2.04 -21.47
CA SER A 32 -12.78 2.13 -20.00
C SER A 32 -13.27 0.84 -19.33
N LEU A 33 -14.15 0.08 -20.00
CA LEU A 33 -14.66 -1.20 -19.50
C LEU A 33 -13.56 -2.27 -19.40
N GLU A 34 -12.62 -2.30 -20.35
CA GLU A 34 -11.51 -3.26 -20.33
C GLU A 34 -10.56 -2.96 -19.16
N ILE A 35 -10.31 -1.68 -18.87
CA ILE A 35 -9.54 -1.25 -17.70
C ILE A 35 -10.26 -1.66 -16.40
N SER A 36 -11.57 -1.47 -16.32
CA SER A 36 -12.36 -1.89 -15.15
C SER A 36 -12.27 -3.40 -14.90
N PHE A 37 -12.21 -4.21 -15.96
CA PHE A 37 -12.05 -5.65 -15.85
C PHE A 37 -10.65 -6.05 -15.37
N VAL A 38 -9.60 -5.41 -15.87
CA VAL A 38 -8.24 -5.63 -15.36
C VAL A 38 -8.11 -5.16 -13.90
N LEU A 39 -8.71 -4.03 -13.54
CA LEU A 39 -8.74 -3.55 -12.17
C LEU A 39 -9.42 -4.57 -11.23
N ALA A 40 -10.55 -5.16 -11.64
CA ALA A 40 -11.19 -6.22 -10.87
C ALA A 40 -10.28 -7.44 -10.68
N LYS A 41 -9.52 -7.84 -11.71
CA LYS A 41 -8.53 -8.93 -11.60
C LYS A 41 -7.38 -8.59 -10.65
N VAL A 42 -6.89 -7.35 -10.68
CA VAL A 42 -5.84 -6.87 -9.77
C VAL A 42 -6.32 -6.87 -8.32
N ASN A 43 -7.56 -6.45 -8.06
CA ASN A 43 -8.15 -6.51 -6.73
C ASN A 43 -8.27 -7.95 -6.24
N LYS A 44 -8.75 -8.86 -7.10
CA LYS A 44 -8.82 -10.28 -6.76
C LYS A 44 -7.43 -10.86 -6.45
N LEU A 45 -6.41 -10.51 -7.24
CA LEU A 45 -5.02 -10.91 -6.98
C LEU A 45 -4.52 -10.39 -5.62
N HIS A 46 -4.82 -9.14 -5.31
CA HIS A 46 -4.46 -8.53 -4.03
C HIS A 46 -5.10 -9.28 -2.85
N GLU A 47 -6.39 -9.59 -2.91
CA GLU A 47 -7.09 -10.39 -1.91
C GLU A 47 -6.43 -11.76 -1.72
N SER A 48 -6.15 -12.48 -2.82
CA SER A 48 -5.49 -13.79 -2.76
C SER A 48 -4.08 -13.71 -2.13
N LEU A 49 -3.32 -12.65 -2.40
CA LEU A 49 -2.00 -12.42 -1.80
C LEU A 49 -2.09 -12.10 -0.30
N MET A 50 -3.11 -11.36 0.13
CA MET A 50 -3.32 -11.08 1.56
C MET A 50 -3.65 -12.35 2.34
N VAL A 51 -4.50 -13.22 1.78
CA VAL A 51 -4.77 -14.54 2.38
C VAL A 51 -3.50 -15.38 2.45
N LEU A 52 -2.68 -15.38 1.38
CA LEU A 52 -1.42 -16.12 1.37
C LEU A 52 -0.45 -15.60 2.44
N LYS A 53 -0.33 -14.26 2.56
CA LYS A 53 0.49 -13.60 3.59
C LYS A 53 0.04 -14.03 4.99
N TYR A 54 -1.25 -13.97 5.28
CA TYR A 54 -1.81 -14.38 6.57
C TYR A 54 -1.50 -15.85 6.90
N LEU A 55 -1.72 -16.76 5.94
CA LEU A 55 -1.47 -18.19 6.14
C LEU A 55 0.02 -18.49 6.39
N LEU A 56 0.91 -17.78 5.71
CA LEU A 56 2.36 -17.93 5.93
C LEU A 56 2.77 -17.41 7.31
N GLU A 57 2.26 -16.25 7.73
CA GLU A 57 2.50 -15.71 9.07
C GLU A 57 1.98 -16.65 10.18
N GLU A 58 0.83 -17.31 9.97
CA GLU A 58 0.35 -18.34 10.89
C GLU A 58 1.28 -19.57 10.94
N GLN A 59 1.79 -20.03 9.79
CA GLN A 59 2.71 -21.17 9.75
C GLN A 59 4.04 -20.84 10.43
N GLU A 60 4.56 -19.62 10.27
CA GLU A 60 5.76 -19.17 10.97
C GLU A 60 5.55 -19.09 12.49
N LYS A 61 4.38 -18.61 12.95
CA LYS A 61 4.01 -18.59 14.37
C LYS A 61 3.87 -20.00 14.94
N LYS A 62 3.25 -20.93 14.21
CA LYS A 62 3.10 -22.35 14.60
C LYS A 62 4.46 -23.07 14.63
N THR A 63 5.33 -22.80 13.66
CA THR A 63 6.69 -23.37 13.59
C THR A 63 7.58 -22.88 14.73
N LYS A 64 7.54 -21.58 15.07
CA LYS A 64 8.25 -21.02 16.23
C LYS A 64 7.76 -21.58 17.57
N LYS A 65 6.47 -21.94 17.68
CA LYS A 65 5.89 -22.53 18.89
C LYS A 65 6.24 -24.02 19.07
N SER A 66 6.53 -24.75 17.99
CA SER A 66 6.91 -26.17 18.02
C SER A 66 8.40 -26.40 18.36
N ILE A 67 9.27 -25.39 18.18
CA ILE A 67 10.71 -25.50 18.45
C ILE A 67 11.03 -25.25 19.94
N ALA A 68 10.09 -24.72 20.72
CA ALA A 68 10.28 -24.37 22.13
C ALA A 68 10.25 -25.56 23.12
N SER A 69 10.08 -26.81 22.67
CA SER A 69 9.89 -27.98 23.56
C SER A 69 10.97 -29.08 23.51
N THR A 70 12.11 -28.90 22.83
CA THR A 70 13.22 -29.85 22.97
C THR A 70 14.61 -29.19 22.82
N THR A 71 15.29 -29.03 23.97
CA THR A 71 16.75 -28.93 24.21
C THR A 71 17.59 -27.83 23.53
N GLU A 72 17.96 -26.84 24.36
CA GLU A 72 19.24 -26.10 24.55
C GLU A 72 20.40 -26.05 23.50
N PRO A 73 21.26 -25.01 23.57
CA PRO A 73 21.66 -24.14 22.46
C PRO A 73 23.00 -24.48 21.82
N LYS A 74 23.17 -24.15 20.53
CA LYS A 74 24.46 -23.73 19.94
C LYS A 74 24.26 -22.99 18.61
N PRO A 75 25.17 -22.06 18.28
CA PRO A 75 24.94 -20.97 17.33
C PRO A 75 25.13 -21.44 15.90
N VAL A 76 24.31 -20.92 14.98
CA VAL A 76 24.61 -21.02 13.54
C VAL A 76 24.65 -19.60 12.98
N GLU A 77 25.82 -19.33 12.41
CA GLU A 77 26.35 -18.05 11.99
C GLU A 77 25.54 -17.38 10.87
N LEU A 78 25.62 -16.05 10.89
CA LEU A 78 25.39 -15.17 9.75
C LEU A 78 26.21 -15.66 8.55
N ILE A 79 25.54 -16.16 7.52
CA ILE A 79 26.13 -16.22 6.17
C ILE A 79 25.51 -15.09 5.38
N ILE A 80 26.23 -13.97 5.40
CA ILE A 80 26.17 -12.93 4.37
C ILE A 80 26.94 -13.52 3.18
N GLU A 81 26.24 -14.02 2.18
CA GLU A 81 26.84 -14.24 0.85
C GLU A 81 26.51 -13.05 -0.04
N LYS A 82 27.54 -12.21 -0.21
CA LYS A 82 27.68 -11.27 -1.32
C LYS A 82 28.11 -12.06 -2.55
N GLU A 83 27.52 -11.76 -3.70
CA GLU A 83 28.06 -11.87 -5.07
C GLU A 83 26.92 -11.40 -6.00
N ASP A 84 27.04 -10.54 -7.00
CA ASP A 84 28.13 -9.74 -7.52
C ASP A 84 27.50 -8.52 -8.22
N THR A 85 28.09 -7.36 -8.06
CA THR A 85 27.78 -6.18 -8.88
C THR A 85 28.34 -6.38 -10.29
N ILE A 86 27.47 -6.51 -11.29
CA ILE A 86 27.80 -6.19 -12.67
C ILE A 86 27.15 -4.84 -13.00
N ILE A 87 28.00 -3.82 -13.11
CA ILE A 87 27.65 -2.52 -13.67
C ILE A 87 27.60 -2.68 -15.19
N VAL A 88 26.41 -2.57 -15.78
CA VAL A 88 26.24 -2.12 -17.16
C VAL A 88 25.14 -1.06 -17.13
N GLU A 89 25.56 0.19 -17.38
CA GLU A 89 24.68 1.32 -17.70
C GLU A 89 23.69 0.94 -18.81
N HIS A 90 22.39 1.07 -18.56
CA HIS A 90 21.46 1.90 -19.32
C HIS A 90 20.06 1.86 -18.67
N ASN A 91 19.75 2.95 -17.96
CA ASN A 91 18.46 3.64 -17.91
C ASN A 91 17.16 2.81 -18.00
N VAL A 92 16.66 2.29 -16.87
CA VAL A 92 15.21 2.19 -16.62
C VAL A 92 14.90 2.13 -15.12
N VAL A 93 13.93 2.96 -14.75
CA VAL A 93 13.45 3.27 -13.41
C VAL A 93 13.00 2.00 -12.67
N ALA A 94 13.76 1.64 -11.64
CA ALA A 94 13.52 0.47 -10.81
C ALA A 94 12.42 0.73 -9.78
N ILE A 95 11.37 -0.08 -9.92
CA ILE A 95 10.33 -0.40 -8.95
C ILE A 95 10.99 -0.73 -7.59
N LYS A 96 10.79 0.13 -6.58
CA LYS A 96 11.07 -0.19 -5.18
C LYS A 96 9.78 -0.46 -4.43
N LYS A 97 9.59 -1.74 -4.10
CA LYS A 97 8.68 -2.24 -3.09
C LYS A 97 9.25 -1.90 -1.71
N GLN A 98 8.49 -1.13 -0.95
CA GLN A 98 8.30 -1.21 0.50
C GLN A 98 9.39 -1.96 1.29
N ILE A 99 10.49 -1.26 1.58
CA ILE A 99 11.18 -1.37 2.86
C ILE A 99 11.25 0.07 3.35
N ILE A 100 10.50 0.38 4.41
CA ILE A 100 10.55 1.69 5.05
C ILE A 100 11.88 1.74 5.80
N THR A 101 12.95 2.10 5.08
CA THR A 101 14.20 2.54 5.70
C THR A 101 14.05 4.03 5.98
N VAL A 102 14.49 4.47 7.15
CA VAL A 102 14.35 5.84 7.66
C VAL A 102 14.89 6.91 6.68
N GLU A 103 15.75 6.52 5.74
CA GLU A 103 16.31 7.35 4.67
C GLU A 103 15.33 7.73 3.53
N ASP A 104 14.20 7.04 3.35
CA ASP A 104 13.20 7.37 2.30
C ASP A 104 12.28 8.55 2.70
N ASN A 105 12.31 8.98 3.98
CA ASN A 105 11.60 10.18 4.44
C ASN A 105 12.18 11.48 3.88
N LEU A 106 13.37 11.46 3.28
CA LEU A 106 14.07 12.68 2.85
C LEU A 106 13.87 13.05 1.38
N LYS A 107 13.07 12.28 0.61
CA LYS A 107 12.76 12.57 -0.80
C LYS A 107 11.29 12.85 -1.07
N GLN A 108 10.48 13.10 -0.04
CA GLN A 108 9.09 13.50 -0.24
C GLN A 108 9.03 14.96 -0.67
N LYS A 109 8.61 15.20 -1.91
CA LYS A 109 8.21 16.53 -2.37
C LYS A 109 7.15 17.07 -1.41
N SER A 110 7.43 18.23 -0.81
CA SER A 110 6.48 18.99 0.00
C SER A 110 5.14 19.10 -0.73
N ILE A 111 4.07 18.62 -0.11
CA ILE A 111 2.73 18.65 -0.70
C ILE A 111 2.17 20.06 -0.49
N LYS A 112 1.97 20.83 -1.57
CA LYS A 112 1.46 22.21 -1.47
C LYS A 112 -0.01 22.26 -1.04
N LYS A 113 -0.81 21.30 -1.49
CA LYS A 113 -2.23 21.17 -1.16
C LYS A 113 -2.51 19.72 -0.79
N LEU A 114 -3.16 19.51 0.34
CA LEU A 114 -3.49 18.19 0.85
C LEU A 114 -4.33 17.39 -0.16
N ILE A 115 -5.21 18.07 -0.91
CA ILE A 115 -6.03 17.45 -1.95
C ILE A 115 -5.21 16.78 -3.07
N ASP A 116 -4.01 17.28 -3.34
CA ASP A 116 -3.12 16.74 -4.39
C ASP A 116 -2.43 15.45 -3.93
N ALA A 117 -2.43 15.17 -2.63
CA ALA A 117 -1.97 13.90 -2.07
C ALA A 117 -2.95 12.74 -2.35
N PHE A 118 -4.21 13.06 -2.65
CA PHE A 118 -5.30 12.08 -2.76
C PHE A 118 -5.72 11.86 -4.21
N SER A 119 -5.72 10.61 -4.64
CA SER A 119 -6.34 10.21 -5.90
C SER A 119 -7.86 10.41 -5.84
N LEU A 120 -8.52 10.39 -7.00
CA LEU A 120 -9.97 10.50 -7.05
C LEU A 120 -10.66 9.42 -6.20
N ASN A 121 -10.14 8.20 -6.22
CA ASN A 121 -10.66 7.09 -5.42
C ASN A 121 -10.48 7.34 -3.92
N ASP A 122 -9.31 7.84 -3.49
CA ASP A 122 -9.04 8.12 -2.09
C ASP A 122 -9.99 9.19 -1.55
N ARG A 123 -10.30 10.21 -2.36
CA ARG A 123 -11.26 11.25 -1.99
C ARG A 123 -12.65 10.68 -1.74
N TYR A 124 -13.14 9.81 -2.62
CA TYR A 124 -14.43 9.13 -2.42
C TYR A 124 -14.39 8.18 -1.23
N LEU A 125 -13.29 7.45 -1.05
CA LEU A 125 -13.09 6.55 0.09
C LEU A 125 -13.17 7.32 1.41
N PHE A 126 -12.39 8.39 1.58
CA PHE A 126 -12.40 9.18 2.80
C PHE A 126 -13.75 9.87 3.02
N ALA A 127 -14.36 10.45 1.99
CA ALA A 127 -15.69 11.06 2.12
C ALA A 127 -16.72 10.03 2.61
N ASN A 128 -16.69 8.81 2.07
CA ASN A 128 -17.63 7.75 2.45
C ASN A 128 -17.40 7.23 3.88
N GLU A 129 -16.14 6.97 4.23
CA GLU A 129 -15.77 6.28 5.47
C GLU A 129 -15.61 7.23 6.66
N LEU A 130 -15.14 8.46 6.45
CA LEU A 130 -14.80 9.42 7.52
C LEU A 130 -15.78 10.59 7.63
N PHE A 131 -16.56 10.87 6.58
CA PHE A 131 -17.47 12.04 6.51
C PHE A 131 -18.91 11.64 6.19
N ASN A 132 -19.33 10.40 6.48
CA ASN A 132 -20.70 9.92 6.25
C ASN A 132 -21.20 10.15 4.80
N LYS A 133 -20.31 9.96 3.81
CA LYS A 133 -20.56 10.21 2.38
C LYS A 133 -20.77 11.68 2.02
N ASP A 134 -20.45 12.60 2.92
CA ASP A 134 -20.48 14.03 2.68
C ASP A 134 -19.15 14.52 2.08
N MET A 135 -19.15 14.64 0.75
CA MET A 135 -18.01 15.17 0.00
C MET A 135 -17.76 16.66 0.27
N ASN A 136 -18.78 17.43 0.67
CA ASN A 136 -18.60 18.85 1.00
C ASN A 136 -17.85 18.98 2.32
N ALA A 137 -18.24 18.22 3.34
CA ALA A 137 -17.56 18.20 4.64
C ALA A 137 -16.08 17.78 4.50
N PHE A 138 -15.79 16.77 3.67
CA PHE A 138 -14.41 16.41 3.33
C PHE A 138 -13.65 17.60 2.73
N ASN A 139 -14.19 18.22 1.66
CA ASN A 139 -13.51 19.33 0.99
C ASN A 139 -13.32 20.55 1.91
N GLU A 140 -14.25 20.81 2.83
CA GLU A 140 -14.14 21.87 3.84
C GLU A 140 -13.01 21.58 4.83
N LEU A 141 -12.91 20.35 5.35
CA LEU A 141 -11.81 19.97 6.23
C LEU A 141 -10.46 20.08 5.52
N ILE A 142 -10.38 19.59 4.27
CA ILE A 142 -9.16 19.70 3.46
C ILE A 142 -8.73 21.15 3.30
N LYS A 143 -9.67 22.07 3.00
CA LYS A 143 -9.37 23.50 2.92
C LYS A 143 -8.96 24.09 4.26
N ALA A 144 -9.58 23.67 5.36
CA ALA A 144 -9.22 24.12 6.70
C ALA A 144 -7.78 23.70 7.05
N ILE A 145 -7.43 22.44 6.80
CA ILE A 145 -6.06 21.93 6.97
C ILE A 145 -5.11 22.64 6.00
N ASP A 146 -5.53 22.91 4.77
CA ASP A 146 -4.71 23.63 3.79
C ASP A 146 -4.40 25.08 4.20
N ASN A 147 -5.29 25.70 4.96
CA ASN A 147 -5.09 27.05 5.51
C ASN A 147 -4.27 27.06 6.81
N CYS A 148 -4.02 25.91 7.43
CA CYS A 148 -3.18 25.83 8.62
C CYS A 148 -1.71 26.05 8.28
N SER A 149 -1.00 26.74 9.17
CA SER A 149 0.43 27.06 9.01
C SER A 149 1.34 26.05 9.71
N SER A 150 0.80 25.25 10.62
CA SER A 150 1.54 24.25 11.39
C SER A 150 0.75 22.95 11.55
N LEU A 151 1.49 21.86 11.74
CA LEU A 151 0.93 20.53 11.97
C LEU A 151 0.10 20.47 13.26
N ASP A 152 0.50 21.20 14.29
CA ASP A 152 -0.24 21.28 15.57
C ASP A 152 -1.63 21.89 15.38
N ASP A 153 -1.77 22.95 14.58
CA ASP A 153 -3.07 23.55 14.26
C ASP A 153 -3.99 22.54 13.54
N ALA A 154 -3.43 21.79 12.59
CA ALA A 154 -4.17 20.76 11.88
C ALA A 154 -4.61 19.63 12.82
N LYS A 155 -3.74 19.21 13.75
CA LYS A 155 -4.05 18.22 14.79
C LYS A 155 -5.14 18.70 15.74
N GLU A 156 -5.18 19.99 16.08
CA GLU A 156 -6.27 20.56 16.90
C GLU A 156 -7.62 20.44 16.18
N ILE A 157 -7.67 20.74 14.87
CA ILE A 157 -8.90 20.55 14.07
C ILE A 157 -9.29 19.07 14.02
N LEU A 158 -8.32 18.19 13.78
CA LEU A 158 -8.53 16.74 13.72
C LEU A 158 -9.01 16.16 15.06
N SER A 159 -8.54 16.69 16.18
CA SER A 159 -8.98 16.26 17.52
C SER A 159 -10.44 16.57 17.83
N LYS A 160 -11.06 17.51 17.09
CA LYS A 160 -12.49 17.83 17.21
C LYS A 160 -13.38 16.84 16.46
N LEU A 161 -12.78 16.01 15.60
CA LEU A 161 -13.47 14.94 14.90
C LEU A 161 -13.40 13.67 15.75
N ASP A 162 -14.56 13.05 16.00
CA ASP A 162 -14.68 11.82 16.79
C ASP A 162 -14.30 10.60 15.92
N TRP A 163 -13.03 10.57 15.49
CA TRP A 163 -12.49 9.56 14.60
C TRP A 163 -11.89 8.39 15.38
N ASP A 164 -12.09 7.19 14.85
CA ASP A 164 -11.49 5.97 15.36
C ASP A 164 -10.05 5.83 14.84
N TYR A 165 -9.06 6.01 15.73
CA TYR A 165 -7.65 5.88 15.39
C TYR A 165 -7.20 4.42 15.17
N GLU A 166 -8.06 3.42 15.42
CA GLU A 166 -7.84 2.03 15.01
C GLU A 166 -8.22 1.79 13.55
N ASN A 167 -8.97 2.72 12.93
CA ASN A 167 -9.40 2.61 11.54
C ASN A 167 -8.23 2.93 10.58
N GLU A 168 -7.94 1.99 9.67
CA GLU A 168 -6.88 2.11 8.67
C GLU A 168 -7.03 3.37 7.78
N ASN A 169 -8.27 3.80 7.51
CA ASN A 169 -8.55 4.96 6.68
C ASN A 169 -8.24 6.27 7.41
N VAL A 170 -8.48 6.32 8.72
CA VAL A 170 -8.10 7.46 9.58
C VAL A 170 -6.58 7.58 9.63
N LEU A 171 -5.87 6.46 9.85
CA LEU A 171 -4.40 6.44 9.89
C LEU A 171 -3.78 6.87 8.54
N SER A 172 -4.34 6.40 7.43
CA SER A 172 -3.91 6.78 6.08
C SER A 172 -4.12 8.28 5.79
N PHE A 173 -5.27 8.82 6.21
CA PHE A 173 -5.56 10.24 6.10
C PHE A 173 -4.59 11.09 6.93
N LEU A 174 -4.36 10.71 8.19
CA LEU A 174 -3.44 11.40 9.09
C LEU A 174 -2.02 11.42 8.54
N ASN A 175 -1.50 10.29 8.04
CA ASN A 175 -0.18 10.24 7.41
C ASN A 175 -0.07 11.24 6.24
N SER A 176 -1.12 11.35 5.43
CA SER A 176 -1.16 12.30 4.32
C SER A 176 -1.17 13.76 4.79
N VAL A 177 -1.83 14.05 5.93
CA VAL A 177 -1.77 15.35 6.60
C VAL A 177 -0.36 15.62 7.14
N GLU A 178 0.27 14.67 7.82
CA GLU A 178 1.62 14.87 8.37
C GLU A 178 2.64 15.15 7.25
N ARG A 179 2.53 14.43 6.14
CA ARG A 179 3.36 14.64 4.92
C ARG A 179 3.19 16.00 4.26
N ARG A 180 2.11 16.72 4.54
CA ARG A 180 1.91 18.09 4.05
C ARG A 180 2.79 19.10 4.78
N PHE A 181 3.02 18.89 6.07
CA PHE A 181 3.73 19.84 6.95
C PHE A 181 5.20 19.47 7.18
N LEU A 182 5.70 18.45 6.48
CA LEU A 182 7.10 17.99 6.47
C LEU A 182 7.98 18.78 5.49
#